data_AF-A0A929SJB0-F1
#
_entry.id   AF-A0A929SJB0-F1
#
_cell.length_a   1.000
_cell.length_b   1.000
_cell.length_c   1.000
_cell.angle_alpha   90.00
_cell.angle_beta   90.00
_cell.angle_gamma   90.00
#
_symmetry.space_group_name_H-M   'P 1'
#
loop_
_entity.id
_entity.type
_entity.pdbx_description
1 polymer ?
#
loop_
_entity_poly.entity_id
_entity_poly.type
_entity_poly.pdbx_seq_one_letter_code
_entity_poly.pdbx_strand_id
1 'polypeptide(L)'
;MENKIMDSVRGGFWTKPVIIFVLLLLLLIPLGFISSMISDRAYVKRTAEESIMQPVGGELRIEGVLISVPYKKQAAVYNENGVPTVSQTTEQIMIAPQSYELSTQLNPQYLKRGIFSVPVFNGEVALKAKFAPLNFEQLNIAESDVLLSEATLILGVGNKKTFTAFPALKANGQDLAQSFAPPKYSPFTQSVHYKL
;
A
#
# COMPACT_ATOMS: atom_id res chain seq x y z
N MET A 1 20.31 44.46 77.00
CA MET A 1 21.24 43.30 76.93
C MET A 1 20.36 42.08 77.06
N GLU A 2 20.26 41.11 76.17
CA GLU A 2 21.12 40.69 75.08
C GLU A 2 20.25 39.76 74.20
N ASN A 3 20.18 40.07 72.90
CA ASN A 3 19.38 39.32 71.94
C ASN A 3 20.26 38.16 71.44
N LYS A 4 20.11 36.95 72.02
CA LYS A 4 20.94 35.80 71.66
C LYS A 4 20.24 34.45 71.81
N ILE A 5 18.98 34.33 71.37
CA ILE A 5 18.29 33.03 71.29
C ILE A 5 17.54 32.84 69.96
N MET A 6 17.97 33.50 68.88
CA MET A 6 17.32 33.37 67.57
C MET A 6 18.25 33.09 66.38
N ASP A 7 19.46 32.55 66.63
CA ASP A 7 20.48 32.41 65.56
C ASP A 7 21.14 31.02 65.43
N SER A 8 20.45 29.90 65.73
CA SER A 8 21.06 28.57 65.45
C SER A 8 20.16 27.45 64.93
N VAL A 9 18.99 27.75 64.35
CA VAL A 9 18.16 26.73 63.67
C VAL A 9 18.00 27.02 62.16
N ARG A 10 19.00 27.64 61.53
CA ARG A 10 18.89 28.07 60.12
C ARG A 10 19.83 27.40 59.11
N GLY A 11 20.61 26.38 59.50
CA GLY A 11 21.59 25.74 58.60
C GLY A 11 21.33 24.27 58.20
N GLY A 12 20.51 23.52 58.94
CA GLY A 12 20.49 22.05 58.85
C GLY A 12 19.25 21.40 58.23
N PHE A 13 18.13 22.12 58.10
CA PHE A 13 16.87 21.53 57.60
C PHE A 13 16.83 21.39 56.08
N TRP A 14 17.51 22.27 55.34
CA TRP A 14 17.50 22.31 53.88
C TRP A 14 18.56 21.43 53.21
N THR A 15 19.57 20.97 53.94
CA THR A 15 20.69 20.20 53.36
C THR A 15 20.26 18.81 52.90
N LYS A 16 19.47 18.10 53.72
CA LYS A 16 18.95 16.76 53.40
C LYS A 16 18.10 16.71 52.11
N PRO A 17 17.07 17.56 51.91
CA PRO A 17 16.29 17.53 50.68
C PRO A 17 17.08 17.96 49.45
N VAL A 18 18.04 18.88 49.58
CA VAL A 18 18.93 19.28 48.47
C VAL A 18 19.81 18.12 48.02
N ILE A 19 20.40 17.36 48.96
CA ILE A 19 21.20 16.18 48.63
C ILE A 19 20.36 15.14 47.90
N ILE A 20 19.13 14.87 48.36
CA ILE A 20 18.22 13.93 47.70
C ILE A 20 17.88 14.40 46.28
N PHE A 21 17.60 15.69 46.08
CA PHE A 21 17.30 16.26 44.77
C PHE A 21 18.49 16.13 43.79
N VAL A 22 19.70 16.42 44.26
CA VAL A 22 20.93 16.24 43.46
C VAL A 22 21.13 14.77 43.09
N LEU A 23 20.90 13.85 44.03
CA LEU A 23 21.03 12.41 43.79
C LEU A 23 19.99 11.92 42.78
N LEU A 24 18.78 12.48 42.81
CA LEU A 24 17.71 12.22 41.85
C LEU A 24 18.10 12.71 40.45
N LEU A 25 18.66 13.92 40.33
CA LEU A 25 19.20 14.43 39.06
C LEU A 25 20.36 13.58 38.52
N LEU A 26 21.23 13.10 39.40
CA LEU A 26 22.34 12.22 39.03
C LEU A 26 21.81 10.87 38.49
N LEU A 27 20.71 10.37 39.05
CA LEU A 27 20.00 9.18 38.58
C LEU A 27 19.25 9.36 37.24
N LEU A 28 18.94 10.60 36.83
CA LEU A 28 18.36 10.85 35.51
C LEU A 28 19.35 10.58 34.37
N ILE A 29 20.65 10.76 34.59
CA ILE A 29 21.69 10.51 33.57
C ILE A 29 21.69 9.03 33.11
N PRO A 30 21.82 8.03 33.99
CA PRO A 30 21.78 6.63 33.58
C PRO A 30 20.41 6.22 33.03
N LEU A 31 19.32 6.81 33.53
CA LEU A 31 17.98 6.53 33.00
C LEU A 31 17.82 7.03 31.55
N GLY A 32 18.39 8.20 31.24
CA GLY A 32 18.48 8.73 29.89
C GLY A 32 19.29 7.83 28.94
N PHE A 33 20.42 7.29 29.42
CA PHE A 33 21.23 6.34 28.65
C PHE A 33 20.50 5.03 28.35
N ILE A 34 19.76 4.49 29.33
CA ILE A 34 18.93 3.30 29.12
C ILE A 34 17.86 3.58 28.07
N SER A 35 17.16 4.72 28.17
CA SER A 35 16.14 5.12 27.21
C SER A 35 16.71 5.30 25.79
N SER A 36 17.86 5.97 25.66
CA SER A 36 18.57 6.12 24.37
C SER A 36 18.95 4.76 23.79
N MET A 37 19.55 3.86 24.59
CA MET A 37 19.95 2.53 24.12
C MET A 37 18.76 1.65 23.69
N ILE A 38 17.61 1.80 24.36
CA ILE A 38 16.36 1.13 23.97
C ILE A 38 15.85 1.71 22.64
N SER A 39 15.90 3.03 22.49
CA SER A 39 15.51 3.74 21.26
C SER A 39 16.37 3.30 20.08
N ASP A 40 17.68 3.19 20.29
CA ASP A 40 18.63 2.71 19.30
C ASP A 40 18.35 1.27 18.87
N ARG A 41 17.94 0.40 19.81
CA ARG A 41 17.52 -0.98 19.45
C ARG A 41 16.26 -1.02 18.61
N ALA A 42 15.26 -0.18 18.91
CA ALA A 42 14.04 -0.10 18.10
C ALA A 42 14.36 0.41 16.69
N TYR A 43 15.24 1.41 16.58
CA TYR A 43 15.71 1.94 15.30
C TYR A 43 16.53 0.90 14.52
N VAL A 44 17.50 0.23 15.15
CA VAL A 44 18.31 -0.82 14.51
C VAL A 44 17.45 -2.00 14.05
N LYS A 45 16.44 -2.40 14.83
CA LYS A 45 15.49 -3.45 14.43
C LYS A 45 14.72 -3.04 13.18
N ARG A 46 14.15 -1.82 13.16
CA ARG A 46 13.40 -1.31 12.01
C ARG A 46 14.28 -1.18 10.77
N THR A 47 15.50 -0.67 10.91
CA THR A 47 16.47 -0.58 9.82
C THR A 47 16.88 -1.97 9.32
N ALA A 48 17.01 -2.96 10.21
CA ALA A 48 17.27 -4.33 9.81
C ALA A 48 16.08 -4.93 9.03
N GLU A 49 14.85 -4.74 9.49
CA GLU A 49 13.62 -5.14 8.80
C GLU A 49 13.53 -4.49 7.42
N GLU A 50 13.67 -3.17 7.32
CA GLU A 50 13.66 -2.44 6.05
C GLU A 50 14.77 -2.92 5.11
N SER A 51 16.00 -3.14 5.61
CA SER A 51 17.12 -3.64 4.80
C SER A 51 16.94 -5.07 4.31
N ILE A 52 16.18 -5.88 5.03
CA ILE A 52 15.83 -7.26 4.64
C ILE A 52 14.66 -7.22 3.65
N MET A 53 13.64 -6.38 3.89
CA MET A 53 12.44 -6.29 3.05
C MET A 53 12.68 -5.63 1.70
N GLN A 54 13.61 -4.67 1.62
CA GLN A 54 13.92 -3.93 0.38
C GLN A 54 14.32 -4.85 -0.80
N PRO A 55 15.21 -5.85 -0.63
CA PRO A 55 15.54 -6.79 -1.71
C PRO A 55 14.45 -7.84 -2.01
N VAL A 56 13.55 -8.16 -1.06
CA VAL A 56 12.48 -9.18 -1.26
C VAL A 56 11.17 -8.61 -1.79
N GLY A 57 11.13 -7.32 -2.14
CA GLY A 57 9.99 -6.73 -2.85
C GLY A 57 8.97 -6.02 -1.96
N GLY A 58 9.10 -6.10 -0.63
CA GLY A 58 8.21 -5.43 0.33
C GLY A 58 6.89 -6.18 0.59
N GLU A 59 5.85 -5.46 0.98
CA GLU A 59 4.54 -6.04 1.31
C GLU A 59 3.71 -6.35 0.07
N LEU A 60 3.12 -7.56 0.02
CA LEU A 60 2.20 -7.93 -1.05
C LEU A 60 0.86 -7.24 -0.81
N ARG A 61 0.52 -6.31 -1.69
CA ARG A 61 -0.78 -5.63 -1.70
C ARG A 61 -1.47 -5.89 -3.03
N ILE A 62 -2.61 -6.56 -3.00
CA ILE A 62 -3.48 -6.75 -4.17
C ILE A 62 -4.64 -5.77 -3.99
N GLU A 63 -4.78 -4.82 -4.90
CA GLU A 63 -5.80 -3.77 -4.83
C GLU A 63 -7.14 -4.23 -5.44
N GLY A 64 -7.10 -5.20 -6.36
CA GLY A 64 -8.28 -5.82 -6.94
C GLY A 64 -8.11 -6.16 -8.41
N VAL A 65 -9.17 -6.66 -9.03
CA VAL A 65 -9.22 -6.98 -10.46
C VAL A 65 -10.45 -6.35 -11.09
N LEU A 66 -10.31 -5.86 -12.33
CA LEU A 66 -11.40 -5.26 -13.09
C LEU A 66 -11.18 -5.45 -14.59
N ILE A 67 -12.25 -5.43 -15.36
CA ILE A 67 -12.21 -5.48 -16.82
C ILE A 67 -12.46 -4.08 -17.34
N SER A 68 -11.61 -3.61 -18.25
CA SER A 68 -11.78 -2.36 -18.98
C SER A 68 -12.13 -2.67 -20.43
N VAL A 69 -13.26 -2.15 -20.90
CA VAL A 69 -13.74 -2.31 -22.28
C VAL A 69 -13.86 -0.92 -22.91
N PRO A 70 -13.06 -0.59 -23.94
CA PRO A 70 -13.19 0.67 -24.64
C PRO A 70 -14.43 0.70 -25.52
N TYR A 71 -15.06 1.87 -25.64
CA TYR A 71 -16.17 2.10 -26.55
C TYR A 71 -16.07 3.48 -27.20
N LYS A 72 -16.64 3.60 -28.39
CA LYS A 72 -16.71 4.85 -29.13
C LYS A 72 -17.93 5.63 -28.68
N LYS A 73 -17.72 6.86 -28.23
CA LYS A 73 -18.79 7.79 -27.89
C LYS A 73 -18.81 8.90 -28.92
N GLN A 74 -19.94 9.05 -29.57
CA GLN A 74 -20.18 10.19 -30.46
C GLN A 74 -20.74 11.33 -29.62
N ALA A 75 -20.04 12.46 -29.57
CA ALA A 75 -20.52 13.68 -28.95
C ALA A 75 -20.70 14.76 -30.02
N ALA A 76 -21.89 15.37 -30.05
CA ALA A 76 -22.11 16.55 -30.86
C ALA A 76 -21.39 17.73 -30.20
N VAL A 77 -20.32 18.21 -30.82
CA VAL A 77 -19.60 19.41 -30.41
C VAL A 77 -20.02 20.53 -31.35
N TYR A 78 -20.54 21.62 -30.80
CA TYR A 78 -20.87 22.80 -31.58
C TYR A 78 -19.62 23.65 -31.75
N ASN A 79 -19.22 23.91 -33.00
CA ASN A 79 -18.15 24.87 -33.28
C ASN A 79 -18.59 26.30 -32.92
N GLU A 80 -17.67 27.26 -32.90
CA GLU A 80 -17.94 28.69 -32.61
C GLU A 80 -19.04 29.30 -33.49
N ASN A 81 -19.31 28.69 -34.65
CA ASN A 81 -20.36 29.09 -35.60
C ASN A 81 -21.71 28.35 -35.40
N GLY A 82 -21.90 27.58 -34.32
CA GLY A 82 -23.14 26.85 -34.02
C GLY A 82 -23.40 25.62 -34.90
N VAL A 83 -22.44 25.21 -35.74
CA VAL A 83 -22.57 24.00 -36.58
C VAL A 83 -22.26 22.75 -35.74
N PRO A 84 -23.15 21.75 -35.71
CA PRO A 84 -22.87 20.48 -35.03
C PRO A 84 -21.78 19.72 -35.77
N THR A 85 -20.62 19.56 -35.14
CA THR A 85 -19.54 18.67 -35.58
C THR A 85 -19.58 17.43 -34.71
N VAL A 86 -19.59 16.25 -35.34
CA VAL A 86 -19.53 14.98 -34.61
C VAL A 86 -18.08 14.72 -34.21
N SER A 87 -17.79 14.78 -32.91
CA SER A 87 -16.49 14.36 -32.37
C SER A 87 -16.61 12.94 -31.83
N GLN A 88 -15.75 12.04 -32.30
CA GLN A 88 -15.69 10.66 -31.84
C GLN A 88 -14.61 10.53 -30.76
N THR A 89 -15.02 10.35 -29.51
CA THR A 89 -14.11 10.13 -28.39
C THR A 89 -14.14 8.66 -27.96
N THR A 90 -12.99 8.08 -27.66
CA THR A 90 -12.92 6.75 -27.03
C THR A 90 -12.98 6.90 -25.51
N GLU A 91 -14.03 6.33 -24.91
CA GLU A 91 -14.24 6.20 -23.47
C GLU A 91 -14.11 4.73 -23.05
N GLN A 92 -14.11 4.45 -21.75
CA GLN A 92 -13.90 3.09 -21.22
C GLN A 92 -14.93 2.74 -20.16
N ILE A 93 -15.48 1.54 -20.28
CA ILE A 93 -16.35 0.93 -19.27
C ILE A 93 -15.45 0.10 -18.35
N MET A 94 -15.56 0.32 -17.04
CA MET A 94 -14.88 -0.49 -16.03
C MET A 94 -15.90 -1.40 -15.33
N ILE A 95 -15.61 -2.70 -15.34
CA ILE A 95 -16.48 -3.74 -14.79
C ILE A 95 -15.78 -4.36 -13.60
N ALA A 96 -16.38 -4.21 -12.43
CA ALA A 96 -15.96 -4.89 -11.21
C ALA A 96 -16.53 -6.33 -11.17
N PRO A 97 -15.84 -7.28 -10.54
CA PRO A 97 -16.34 -8.63 -10.39
C PRO A 97 -17.54 -8.66 -9.43
N GLN A 98 -18.51 -9.54 -9.71
CA GLN A 98 -19.64 -9.84 -8.81
C GLN A 98 -19.20 -10.64 -7.58
N SER A 99 -18.22 -11.53 -7.76
CA SER A 99 -17.65 -12.32 -6.67
C SER A 99 -16.14 -12.39 -6.81
N TYR A 100 -15.45 -12.36 -5.68
CA TYR A 100 -14.00 -12.41 -5.57
C TYR A 100 -13.62 -13.38 -4.47
N GLU A 101 -12.79 -14.37 -4.80
CA GLU A 101 -12.27 -15.37 -3.87
C GLU A 101 -10.75 -15.41 -3.99
N LEU A 102 -10.07 -15.18 -2.86
CA LEU A 102 -8.63 -15.19 -2.76
C LEU A 102 -8.20 -16.32 -1.84
N SER A 103 -7.42 -17.26 -2.37
CA SER A 103 -6.78 -18.32 -1.62
C SER A 103 -5.28 -18.13 -1.63
N THR A 104 -4.65 -18.13 -0.45
CA THR A 104 -3.21 -17.94 -0.31
C THR A 104 -2.59 -19.10 0.46
N GLN A 105 -1.47 -19.59 -0.04
CA GLN A 105 -0.63 -20.54 0.68
C GLN A 105 0.70 -19.88 0.96
N LEU A 106 0.88 -19.42 2.20
CA LEU A 106 2.07 -18.70 2.64
C LEU A 106 2.99 -19.62 3.42
N ASN A 107 4.25 -19.66 3.01
CA ASN A 107 5.33 -20.37 3.68
C ASN A 107 6.28 -19.34 4.32
N PRO A 108 6.28 -19.19 5.65
CA PRO A 108 7.21 -18.28 6.32
C PRO A 108 8.65 -18.81 6.22
N GLN A 109 9.57 -17.95 5.82
CA GLN A 109 11.00 -18.17 5.83
C GLN A 109 11.65 -17.10 6.71
N TYR A 110 12.43 -17.51 7.70
CA TYR A 110 13.09 -16.57 8.60
C TYR A 110 14.46 -16.18 8.05
N LEU A 111 14.59 -14.93 7.60
CA LEU A 111 15.87 -14.36 7.21
C LEU A 111 16.58 -13.79 8.43
N LYS A 112 17.90 -13.99 8.51
CA LYS A 112 18.72 -13.54 9.63
C LYS A 112 19.63 -12.39 9.22
N ARG A 113 19.74 -11.38 10.09
CA ARG A 113 20.77 -10.34 10.00
C ARG A 113 21.27 -10.01 11.40
N GLY A 114 22.52 -10.38 11.69
CA GLY A 114 23.09 -10.30 13.04
C GLY A 114 22.34 -11.20 14.03
N ILE A 115 21.88 -10.63 15.14
CA ILE A 115 21.07 -11.33 16.16
C ILE A 115 19.55 -11.28 15.88
N PHE A 116 19.13 -10.62 14.81
CA PHE A 116 17.72 -10.43 14.47
C PHE A 116 17.28 -11.44 13.41
N SER A 117 16.09 -12.00 13.61
CA SER A 117 15.40 -12.85 12.63
C SER A 117 14.11 -12.18 12.22
N VAL A 118 13.89 -12.05 10.91
CA VAL A 118 12.69 -11.42 10.33
C VAL A 118 11.96 -12.46 9.48
N PRO A 119 10.66 -12.70 9.71
CA PRO A 119 9.88 -13.58 8.86
C PRO A 119 9.62 -12.91 7.52
N VAL A 120 9.91 -13.63 6.44
CA VAL A 120 9.53 -13.28 5.07
C VAL A 120 8.57 -14.33 4.57
N PHE A 121 7.46 -13.91 3.98
CA PHE A 121 6.42 -14.81 3.51
C PHE A 121 6.57 -15.00 2.01
N ASN A 122 6.93 -16.21 1.60
CA ASN A 122 6.90 -16.63 0.21
C ASN A 122 5.71 -17.57 0.02
N GLY A 123 4.99 -17.45 -1.08
CA GLY A 123 3.79 -18.25 -1.23
C GLY A 123 3.14 -18.14 -2.60
N GLU A 124 2.13 -18.97 -2.78
CA GLU A 124 1.28 -18.96 -3.96
C GLU A 124 -0.03 -18.26 -3.63
N VAL A 125 -0.52 -17.47 -4.58
CA VAL A 125 -1.77 -16.72 -4.47
C VAL A 125 -2.66 -17.09 -5.64
N ALA A 126 -3.80 -17.72 -5.33
CA ALA A 126 -4.81 -18.06 -6.30
C ALA A 126 -5.99 -17.08 -6.16
N LEU A 127 -6.26 -16.34 -7.24
CA LEU A 127 -7.37 -15.41 -7.32
C LEU A 127 -8.43 -15.95 -8.29
N LYS A 128 -9.68 -16.05 -7.83
CA LYS A 128 -10.84 -16.34 -8.66
C LYS A 128 -11.81 -15.17 -8.61
N ALA A 129 -12.18 -14.65 -9.77
CA ALA A 129 -13.15 -13.58 -9.91
C ALA A 129 -14.21 -13.96 -10.95
N LYS A 130 -15.47 -13.60 -10.68
CA LYS A 130 -16.58 -13.77 -11.64
C LYS A 130 -17.13 -12.41 -12.02
N PHE A 131 -17.31 -12.18 -13.30
CA PHE A 131 -17.82 -10.93 -13.85
C PHE A 131 -19.24 -11.14 -14.40
N ALA A 132 -20.09 -10.14 -14.21
CA ALA A 132 -21.40 -10.12 -14.85
C ALA A 132 -21.23 -9.87 -16.36
N PRO A 133 -22.15 -10.36 -17.21
CA PRO A 133 -22.21 -9.91 -18.59
C PRO A 133 -22.47 -8.39 -18.64
N LEU A 134 -21.92 -7.70 -19.64
CA LEU A 134 -22.20 -6.29 -19.86
C LEU A 134 -23.69 -6.12 -20.21
N ASN A 135 -24.35 -5.19 -19.51
CA ASN A 135 -25.69 -4.76 -19.85
C ASN A 135 -25.61 -3.40 -20.58
N PHE A 136 -25.64 -3.45 -21.91
CA PHE A 136 -25.52 -2.27 -22.77
C PHE A 136 -26.69 -1.29 -22.62
N GLU A 137 -27.90 -1.80 -22.35
CA GLU A 137 -29.11 -1.00 -22.10
C GLU A 137 -28.94 -0.10 -20.88
N GLN A 138 -28.39 -0.64 -19.79
CA GLN A 138 -28.15 0.12 -18.57
C GLN A 138 -27.08 1.21 -18.75
N LEU A 139 -26.14 0.99 -19.67
CA LEU A 139 -25.06 1.92 -19.97
C LEU A 139 -25.44 2.96 -21.04
N ASN A 140 -26.58 2.78 -21.72
CA ASN A 140 -27.03 3.61 -22.83
C ASN A 140 -25.99 3.70 -23.96
N ILE A 141 -25.36 2.55 -24.29
CA ILE A 141 -24.32 2.42 -25.33
C ILE A 141 -24.78 1.40 -26.35
N ALA A 142 -24.64 1.70 -27.64
CA ALA A 142 -24.90 0.74 -28.70
C ALA A 142 -23.81 -0.34 -28.72
N GLU A 143 -24.20 -1.61 -28.84
CA GLU A 143 -23.27 -2.74 -28.88
C GLU A 143 -22.24 -2.61 -30.03
N SER A 144 -22.63 -2.00 -31.15
CA SER A 144 -21.76 -1.74 -32.31
C SER A 144 -20.59 -0.79 -32.02
N ASP A 145 -20.70 0.06 -31.00
CA ASP A 145 -19.67 1.02 -30.63
C ASP A 145 -18.66 0.45 -29.62
N VAL A 146 -18.92 -0.75 -29.09
CA VAL A 146 -18.10 -1.39 -28.06
C VAL A 146 -17.00 -2.24 -28.70
N LEU A 147 -15.76 -1.96 -28.34
CA LEU A 147 -14.58 -2.65 -28.86
C LEU A 147 -14.20 -3.83 -27.95
N LEU A 148 -15.01 -4.90 -27.99
CA LEU A 148 -14.78 -6.11 -27.18
C LEU A 148 -13.41 -6.77 -27.47
N SER A 149 -12.89 -6.64 -28.69
CA SER A 149 -11.57 -7.17 -29.09
C SER A 149 -10.38 -6.45 -28.42
N GLU A 150 -10.63 -5.29 -27.81
CA GLU A 150 -9.67 -4.50 -27.05
C GLU A 150 -9.92 -4.57 -25.53
N ALA A 151 -10.81 -5.46 -25.10
CA ALA A 151 -11.08 -5.68 -23.69
C ALA A 151 -9.79 -6.13 -22.96
N THR A 152 -9.53 -5.47 -21.84
CA THR A 152 -8.30 -5.67 -21.06
C THR A 152 -8.66 -5.95 -19.61
N LEU A 153 -8.15 -7.04 -19.07
CA LEU A 153 -8.19 -7.34 -17.64
C LEU A 153 -7.07 -6.57 -16.94
N ILE A 154 -7.44 -5.80 -15.92
CA ILE A 154 -6.53 -5.02 -15.08
C ILE A 154 -6.48 -5.65 -13.71
N LEU A 155 -5.28 -6.07 -13.29
CA LEU A 155 -5.01 -6.49 -11.92
C LEU A 155 -4.22 -5.37 -11.23
N GLY A 156 -4.85 -4.77 -10.21
CA GLY A 156 -4.27 -3.75 -9.35
C GLY A 156 -3.35 -4.37 -8.30
N VAL A 157 -2.13 -3.88 -8.22
CA VAL A 157 -1.09 -4.36 -7.31
C VAL A 157 -0.39 -3.17 -6.69
N GLY A 158 -0.14 -3.17 -5.38
CA GLY A 158 0.50 -2.04 -4.70
C GLY A 158 2.00 -1.92 -5.01
N ASN A 159 2.68 -3.04 -5.27
CA ASN A 159 4.06 -3.07 -5.71
C ASN A 159 4.28 -4.20 -6.72
N LYS A 160 4.87 -3.92 -7.88
CA LYS A 160 5.21 -4.97 -8.86
C LYS A 160 6.42 -5.83 -8.43
N LYS A 161 7.28 -5.30 -7.54
CA LYS A 161 8.51 -5.98 -7.08
C LYS A 161 8.26 -7.14 -6.13
N THR A 162 7.07 -7.24 -5.54
CA THR A 162 6.71 -8.39 -4.68
C THR A 162 6.43 -9.66 -5.45
N PHE A 163 6.21 -9.58 -6.76
CA PHE A 163 6.05 -10.76 -7.59
C PHE A 163 7.41 -11.24 -8.08
N THR A 164 7.73 -12.51 -7.81
CA THR A 164 8.94 -13.17 -8.31
C THR A 164 8.87 -13.43 -9.82
N ALA A 165 7.65 -13.54 -10.36
CA ALA A 165 7.35 -13.67 -11.78
C ALA A 165 6.01 -13.00 -12.09
N PHE A 166 5.75 -12.67 -13.35
CA PHE A 166 4.44 -12.14 -13.75
C PHE A 166 3.32 -13.14 -13.41
N PRO A 167 2.20 -12.68 -12.83
CA PRO A 167 1.07 -13.55 -12.54
C PRO A 167 0.56 -14.25 -13.81
N ALA A 168 0.41 -15.57 -13.77
CA ALA A 168 -0.26 -16.31 -14.83
C ALA A 168 -1.78 -16.20 -14.62
N LEU A 169 -2.48 -15.51 -15.51
CA LEU A 169 -3.94 -15.36 -15.43
C LEU A 169 -4.63 -16.20 -16.50
N LYS A 170 -5.73 -16.84 -16.08
CA LYS A 170 -6.60 -17.61 -16.98
C LYS A 170 -8.00 -17.01 -16.96
N ALA A 171 -8.56 -16.74 -18.13
CA ALA A 171 -9.98 -16.44 -18.29
C ALA A 171 -10.69 -17.66 -18.88
N ASN A 172 -11.74 -18.15 -18.22
CA ASN A 172 -12.51 -19.31 -18.69
C ASN A 172 -11.65 -20.54 -19.07
N GLY A 173 -10.51 -20.73 -18.39
CA GLY A 173 -9.58 -21.83 -18.65
C GLY A 173 -8.50 -21.56 -19.71
N GLN A 174 -8.58 -20.44 -20.44
CA GLN A 174 -7.58 -20.03 -21.43
C GLN A 174 -6.55 -19.09 -20.81
N ASP A 175 -5.27 -19.37 -21.03
CA ASP A 175 -4.17 -18.49 -20.59
C ASP A 175 -4.23 -17.15 -21.31
N LEU A 176 -4.17 -16.06 -20.54
CA LEU A 176 -4.17 -14.71 -21.08
C LEU A 176 -2.75 -14.23 -21.35
N ALA A 177 -2.55 -13.58 -22.49
CA ALA A 177 -1.31 -12.89 -22.79
C ALA A 177 -1.25 -11.55 -22.06
N GLN A 178 -0.10 -11.25 -21.47
CA GLN A 178 0.15 -9.93 -20.88
C GLN A 178 0.10 -8.86 -21.97
N SER A 179 -0.64 -7.78 -21.69
CA SER A 179 -0.65 -6.57 -22.50
C SER A 179 0.21 -5.51 -21.85
N PHE A 180 1.07 -4.87 -22.64
CA PHE A 180 1.84 -3.70 -22.22
C PHE A 180 1.20 -2.37 -22.66
N ALA A 181 0.04 -2.44 -23.33
CA ALA A 181 -0.73 -1.28 -23.71
C ALA A 181 -1.71 -0.94 -22.57
N PRO A 182 -1.44 0.10 -21.76
CA PRO A 182 -2.32 0.45 -20.69
C PRO A 182 -3.64 1.03 -21.23
N PRO A 183 -4.78 0.71 -20.60
CA PRO A 183 -6.01 1.41 -20.87
C PRO A 183 -5.84 2.90 -20.52
N LYS A 184 -6.58 3.75 -21.23
CA LYS A 184 -6.55 5.21 -21.04
C LYS A 184 -6.76 5.62 -19.58
N TYR A 185 -7.54 4.84 -18.83
CA TYR A 185 -7.81 5.02 -17.41
C TYR A 185 -7.62 3.71 -16.64
N SER A 186 -6.97 3.81 -15.48
CA SER A 186 -6.85 2.74 -14.47
C SER A 186 -7.12 3.35 -13.10
N PRO A 187 -8.00 2.77 -12.26
CA PRO A 187 -8.23 3.27 -10.92
C PRO A 187 -7.09 2.91 -9.95
N PHE A 188 -6.21 1.98 -10.34
CA PHE A 188 -5.07 1.55 -9.54
C PHE A 188 -3.81 2.35 -9.88
N THR A 189 -3.03 2.69 -8.85
CA THR A 189 -1.74 3.41 -9.00
C THR A 189 -0.71 2.54 -9.71
N GLN A 190 -0.72 1.24 -9.43
CA GLN A 190 0.10 0.25 -10.11
C GLN A 190 -0.77 -0.93 -10.52
N SER A 191 -0.59 -1.38 -11.76
CA SER A 191 -1.36 -2.49 -12.31
C SER A 191 -0.57 -3.26 -13.37
N VAL A 192 -1.00 -4.51 -13.58
CA VAL A 192 -0.58 -5.38 -14.67
C VAL A 192 -1.81 -5.72 -15.52
N HIS A 193 -1.62 -5.73 -16.84
CA HIS A 193 -2.72 -5.78 -17.80
C HIS A 193 -2.63 -7.02 -18.66
N TYR A 194 -3.77 -7.59 -19.01
CA TYR A 194 -3.88 -8.82 -19.80
C TYR A 194 -4.97 -8.64 -20.84
N LYS A 195 -4.69 -9.06 -22.07
CA LYS A 195 -5.69 -9.02 -23.14
C LYS A 195 -6.67 -10.18 -22.95
N LEU A 196 -7.97 -9.89 -23.02
CA LEU A 196 -9.05 -10.88 -22.98
C LEU A 196 -9.35 -11.46 -24.36
#